data_AF-A0AAD0YBV4-F1
#
_entry.id   AF-A0AAD0YBV4-F1
#
_cell.length_a   1.000
_cell.length_b   1.000
_cell.length_c   1.000
_cell.angle_alpha   90.00
_cell.angle_beta   90.00
_cell.angle_gamma   90.00
#
_symmetry.space_group_name_H-M   'P 1'
#
loop_
_entity.id
_entity.type
_entity.pdbx_description
1 polymer ?
#
loop_
_entity_poly.entity_id
_entity_poly.type
_entity_poly.pdbx_seq_one_letter_code
_entity_poly.pdbx_strand_id
1 'polypeptide(L)'
;MMKKKKTDFESRFWSGTRKHSAIGLLEVFFQFNNLTEVKEMLSTMMHSSVQKNSRITKNPAEVFHLYLSLRSLVRASHLISKKAKKKKFTAPSEINFSKIMTGSLSEQEYRNPVQIFRSVFKICSLQDFDGYLSAVVYFSLGNSRCESGKKIIIPYLQLTKLLDAAWLIVERL
;
A
#
# COMPACT_ATOMS: atom_id res chain seq x y z
N MET A 1 27.72 -15.28 -16.79
CA MET A 1 26.37 -15.55 -16.24
C MET A 1 25.93 -14.36 -15.38
N MET A 2 25.07 -13.46 -15.89
CA MET A 2 24.57 -12.32 -15.08
C MET A 2 23.62 -12.84 -13.99
N LYS A 3 24.01 -12.71 -12.71
CA LYS A 3 23.08 -12.89 -11.59
C LYS A 3 21.91 -11.92 -11.80
N LYS A 4 20.68 -12.42 -11.91
CA LYS A 4 19.49 -11.57 -11.91
C LYS A 4 19.55 -10.69 -10.65
N LYS A 5 19.73 -9.38 -10.81
CA LYS A 5 19.65 -8.44 -9.69
C LYS A 5 18.29 -8.65 -9.02
N LYS A 6 18.29 -9.05 -7.75
CA LYS A 6 17.05 -9.10 -6.96
C LYS A 6 16.45 -7.69 -6.94
N THR A 7 15.15 -7.58 -7.17
CA THR A 7 14.45 -6.30 -7.08
C THR A 7 14.56 -5.79 -5.65
N ASP A 8 15.13 -4.60 -5.47
CA ASP A 8 15.16 -3.92 -4.18
C ASP A 8 13.83 -3.19 -4.00
N PHE A 9 13.16 -3.45 -2.87
CA PHE A 9 11.91 -2.78 -2.49
C PHE A 9 12.15 -1.64 -1.50
N GLU A 10 13.41 -1.27 -1.26
CA GLU A 10 13.81 -0.23 -0.29
C GLU A 10 13.43 -0.59 1.17
N SER A 11 13.33 -1.88 1.47
CA SER A 11 12.73 -2.36 2.72
C SER A 11 13.69 -2.50 3.89
N ARG A 12 15.01 -2.32 3.68
CA ARG A 12 16.06 -2.64 4.68
C ARG A 12 15.80 -1.97 6.03
N PHE A 13 15.36 -0.71 6.02
CA PHE A 13 15.24 0.11 7.20
C PHE A 13 14.08 -0.29 8.13
N TRP A 14 13.03 -0.91 7.60
CA TRP A 14 11.85 -1.30 8.40
C TRP A 14 11.71 -2.83 8.53
N SER A 15 12.17 -3.60 7.53
CA SER A 15 12.05 -5.07 7.53
C SER A 15 13.34 -5.81 7.92
N GLY A 16 14.41 -5.08 8.24
CA GLY A 16 15.73 -5.63 8.61
C GLY A 16 16.52 -6.28 7.45
N THR A 17 15.90 -6.55 6.29
CA THR A 17 16.56 -7.19 5.14
C THR A 17 16.09 -6.64 3.79
N ARG A 18 16.94 -6.79 2.77
CA ARG A 18 16.61 -6.45 1.36
C ARG A 18 16.10 -7.66 0.56
N LYS A 19 16.17 -8.87 1.13
CA LYS A 19 16.02 -10.13 0.38
C LYS A 19 14.58 -10.66 0.41
N HIS A 20 13.61 -9.87 -0.03
CA HIS A 20 12.21 -10.31 -0.07
C HIS A 20 11.79 -10.76 -1.47
N SER A 21 10.89 -11.75 -1.54
CA SER A 21 10.02 -11.91 -2.70
C SER A 21 8.92 -10.83 -2.63
N ALA A 22 8.17 -10.59 -3.72
CA ALA A 22 7.10 -9.59 -3.65
C ALA A 22 6.02 -9.98 -2.64
N ILE A 23 5.67 -11.27 -2.58
CA ILE A 23 4.70 -11.81 -1.61
C ILE A 23 5.28 -11.83 -0.20
N GLY A 24 6.54 -12.26 -0.06
CA GLY A 24 7.27 -12.23 1.21
C GLY A 24 7.34 -10.84 1.83
N LEU A 25 7.44 -9.80 1.01
CA LEU A 25 7.39 -8.44 1.51
C LEU A 25 5.99 -8.04 2.03
N LEU A 26 4.91 -8.53 1.41
CA LEU A 26 3.55 -8.30 1.92
C LEU A 26 3.35 -9.02 3.25
N GLU A 27 3.80 -10.28 3.37
CA GLU A 27 3.75 -11.04 4.62
C GLU A 27 4.46 -10.28 5.75
N VAL A 28 5.71 -9.86 5.51
CA VAL A 28 6.49 -9.09 6.49
C VAL A 28 5.86 -7.74 6.78
N PHE A 29 5.21 -7.09 5.82
CA PHE A 29 4.46 -5.85 6.08
C PHE A 29 3.36 -6.09 7.12
N PHE A 30 2.52 -7.11 6.94
CA PHE A 30 1.39 -7.37 7.86
C PHE A 30 1.80 -8.00 9.21
N GLN A 31 3.03 -8.52 9.34
CA GLN A 31 3.59 -8.89 10.64
C GLN A 31 3.81 -7.68 11.56
N PHE A 32 4.15 -6.51 10.99
CA PHE A 32 4.43 -5.29 11.75
C PHE A 32 3.30 -4.26 11.71
N ASN A 33 2.32 -4.43 10.83
CA ASN A 33 1.30 -3.42 10.57
C ASN A 33 -0.09 -4.06 10.51
N ASN A 34 -0.96 -3.70 11.46
CA ASN A 34 -2.37 -4.07 11.41
C ASN A 34 -3.08 -3.27 10.30
N LEU A 35 -3.85 -3.95 9.44
CA LEU A 35 -4.51 -3.32 8.29
C LEU A 35 -5.44 -2.16 8.71
N THR A 36 -6.24 -2.36 9.75
CA THR A 36 -7.19 -1.37 10.25
C THR A 36 -6.46 -0.14 10.75
N GLU A 37 -5.45 -0.32 11.59
CA GLU A 37 -4.63 0.77 12.14
C GLU A 37 -3.90 1.55 11.03
N VAL A 38 -3.37 0.85 10.01
CA VAL A 38 -2.74 1.50 8.86
C VAL A 38 -3.73 2.37 8.10
N LYS A 39 -4.94 1.88 7.85
CA LYS A 39 -5.97 2.63 7.11
C LYS A 39 -6.48 3.83 7.92
N GLU A 40 -6.65 3.68 9.23
CA GLU A 40 -6.99 4.79 10.13
C GLU A 40 -5.90 5.85 10.16
N MET A 41 -4.63 5.45 10.26
CA MET A 41 -3.49 6.37 10.22
C MET A 41 -3.41 7.09 8.86
N LEU A 42 -3.60 6.38 7.75
CA LEU A 42 -3.64 6.98 6.42
C LEU A 42 -4.77 8.00 6.26
N SER A 43 -5.97 7.66 6.74
CA SER A 43 -7.13 8.56 6.74
C SER A 43 -6.86 9.81 7.57
N THR A 44 -6.28 9.64 8.76
CA THR A 44 -5.92 10.74 9.66
C THR A 44 -4.87 11.65 9.02
N MET A 45 -3.78 11.08 8.47
CA MET A 45 -2.75 11.85 7.77
C MET A 45 -3.33 12.60 6.57
N MET A 46 -4.21 11.94 5.79
CA MET A 46 -4.88 12.53 4.64
C MET A 46 -5.76 13.71 5.05
N HIS A 47 -6.52 13.57 6.13
CA HIS A 47 -7.38 14.62 6.67
C HIS A 47 -6.57 15.82 7.18
N SER A 48 -5.52 15.57 7.97
CA SER A 48 -4.61 16.61 8.46
C SER A 48 -3.92 17.35 7.32
N SER A 49 -3.59 16.65 6.23
CA SER A 49 -2.91 17.25 5.08
C SER A 49 -3.76 18.25 4.29
N VAL A 50 -5.09 18.17 4.37
CA VAL A 50 -6.00 19.04 3.59
C VAL A 50 -6.66 20.13 4.42
N GLN A 51 -6.72 19.97 5.74
CA GLN A 51 -7.27 20.97 6.65
C GLN A 51 -6.20 21.97 7.09
N LYS A 52 -6.63 23.20 7.41
CA LYS A 52 -5.74 24.18 8.02
C LYS A 52 -5.65 23.91 9.53
N ASN A 53 -4.46 24.11 10.11
CA ASN A 53 -4.20 24.01 11.55
C ASN A 53 -4.50 22.65 12.19
N SER A 54 -4.52 21.56 11.42
CA SER A 54 -4.61 20.21 11.96
C SER A 54 -3.31 19.45 11.70
N ARG A 55 -2.75 18.92 12.78
CA ARG A 55 -1.50 18.15 12.78
C ARG A 55 -1.75 16.86 13.54
N ILE A 56 -1.16 15.76 13.06
CA ILE A 56 -1.20 14.50 13.80
C ILE A 56 -0.35 14.58 15.07
N THR A 57 -0.82 13.98 16.14
CA THR A 57 -0.12 13.92 17.44
C THR A 57 0.81 12.70 17.56
N LYS A 58 0.81 11.82 16.55
CA LYS A 58 1.62 10.60 16.52
C LYS A 58 3.11 10.94 16.47
N ASN A 59 3.93 10.07 17.08
CA ASN A 59 5.38 10.21 17.05
C ASN A 59 5.88 10.23 15.59
N PRO A 60 6.67 11.25 15.17
CA PRO A 60 7.21 11.32 13.81
C PRO A 60 7.99 10.08 13.37
N ALA A 61 8.64 9.38 14.30
CA ALA A 61 9.34 8.13 14.00
C ALA A 61 8.39 7.01 13.56
N GLU A 62 7.21 6.89 14.19
CA GLU A 62 6.19 5.91 13.82
C GLU A 62 5.59 6.23 12.44
N VAL A 63 5.33 7.52 12.18
CA VAL A 63 4.85 8.00 10.88
C VAL A 63 5.87 7.73 9.78
N PHE A 64 7.15 7.97 10.07
CA PHE A 64 8.23 7.69 9.14
C PHE A 64 8.43 6.18 8.89
N HIS A 65 8.27 5.35 9.91
CA HIS A 65 8.30 3.90 9.74
C HIS A 65 7.18 3.42 8.81
N LEU A 66 5.95 3.90 9.03
CA LEU A 66 4.80 3.60 8.17
C LEU A 66 5.00 4.10 6.73
N TYR A 67 5.57 5.29 6.56
CA TYR A 67 5.93 5.83 5.24
C TYR A 67 6.86 4.88 4.47
N LEU A 68 7.92 4.40 5.12
CA LEU A 68 8.88 3.48 4.50
C LEU A 68 8.23 2.14 4.17
N SER A 69 7.44 1.59 5.09
CA SER A 69 6.77 0.30 4.87
C SER A 69 5.75 0.36 3.72
N LEU A 70 4.96 1.43 3.63
CA LEU A 70 4.01 1.65 2.54
C LEU A 70 4.71 1.83 1.18
N ARG A 71 5.82 2.58 1.12
CA ARG A 71 6.61 2.74 -0.10
C ARG A 71 7.15 1.40 -0.60
N SER A 72 7.60 0.54 0.30
CA SER A 72 8.01 -0.82 -0.01
C SER A 72 6.85 -1.69 -0.50
N LEU A 73 5.70 -1.64 0.18
CA LEU A 73 4.48 -2.36 -0.22
C LEU A 73 4.02 -1.97 -1.63
N VAL A 74 4.02 -0.68 -1.96
CA VAL A 74 3.70 -0.18 -3.31
C VAL A 74 4.65 -0.76 -4.37
N ARG A 75 5.96 -0.85 -4.08
CA ARG A 75 6.95 -1.43 -5.01
C ARG A 75 6.73 -2.94 -5.20
N ALA A 76 6.45 -3.69 -4.14
CA ALA A 76 6.09 -5.11 -4.26
C ALA A 76 4.80 -5.30 -5.06
N SER A 77 3.79 -4.51 -4.75
CA SER A 77 2.49 -4.46 -5.44
C SER A 77 2.67 -4.22 -6.95
N HIS A 78 3.58 -3.31 -7.31
CA HIS A 78 3.90 -3.03 -8.70
C HIS A 78 4.60 -4.21 -9.40
N LEU A 79 5.46 -4.95 -8.69
CA LEU A 79 6.06 -6.16 -9.25
C LEU A 79 5.03 -7.28 -9.44
N ILE A 80 4.08 -7.43 -8.51
CA ILE A 80 2.96 -8.38 -8.62
C ILE A 80 2.11 -8.04 -9.84
N SER A 81 1.75 -6.77 -10.04
CA SER A 81 0.96 -6.32 -11.20
C SER A 81 1.64 -6.65 -12.53
N LYS A 82 2.97 -6.48 -12.62
CA LYS A 82 3.78 -6.84 -13.79
C LYS A 82 3.84 -8.35 -14.03
N LYS A 83 3.93 -9.16 -12.97
CA LYS A 83 3.99 -10.63 -13.07
C LYS A 83 2.62 -11.23 -13.42
N ALA A 84 1.53 -10.65 -12.93
CA ALA A 84 0.16 -11.06 -13.25
C ALA A 84 -0.16 -10.94 -14.75
N LYS A 85 0.41 -9.94 -15.44
CA LYS A 85 0.32 -9.84 -16.92
C LYS A 85 0.87 -11.07 -17.65
N LYS A 86 1.79 -11.82 -17.03
CA LYS A 86 2.45 -13.00 -17.62
C LYS A 86 1.74 -14.33 -17.29
N LYS A 87 0.46 -14.32 -16.86
CA LYS A 87 -0.38 -15.49 -16.52
C LYS A 87 0.14 -16.42 -15.39
N LYS A 88 1.16 -16.02 -14.62
CA LYS A 88 1.80 -16.87 -13.59
C LYS A 88 1.19 -16.78 -12.18
N PHE A 89 -0.04 -16.27 -12.03
CA PHE A 89 -0.68 -16.12 -10.72
C PHE A 89 -2.10 -16.67 -10.79
N THR A 90 -2.25 -17.93 -10.38
CA THR A 90 -3.53 -18.55 -10.03
C THR A 90 -3.63 -18.53 -8.52
N ALA A 91 -4.53 -17.70 -7.97
CA ALA A 91 -4.90 -17.79 -6.57
C ALA A 91 -5.77 -19.04 -6.35
N PRO A 92 -5.75 -19.69 -5.17
CA PRO A 92 -6.63 -20.79 -4.86
C PRO A 92 -8.10 -20.35 -5.00
N SER A 93 -8.83 -21.03 -5.86
CA SER A 93 -10.26 -20.83 -6.09
C SER A 93 -11.04 -21.71 -5.13
N GLU A 94 -11.34 -21.23 -3.93
CA GLU A 94 -12.48 -21.65 -3.10
C GLU A 94 -12.37 -21.01 -1.72
N ILE A 95 -13.05 -19.88 -1.49
CA ILE A 95 -13.33 -19.40 -0.12
C ILE A 95 -14.72 -18.76 -0.11
N ASN A 96 -15.54 -19.21 0.84
CA ASN A 96 -16.87 -18.69 1.13
C ASN A 96 -16.81 -17.19 1.42
N PHE A 97 -17.55 -16.41 0.64
CA PHE A 97 -17.70 -14.97 0.84
C PHE A 97 -18.45 -14.74 2.15
N SER A 98 -17.74 -14.56 3.27
CA SER A 98 -18.40 -14.15 4.51
C SER A 98 -18.86 -12.70 4.31
N LYS A 99 -20.18 -12.49 4.41
CA LYS A 99 -20.90 -11.24 4.13
C LYS A 99 -20.50 -10.06 5.06
N ILE A 100 -19.47 -10.24 5.88
CA ILE A 100 -19.05 -9.35 6.97
C ILE A 100 -17.80 -8.52 6.60
N MET A 101 -17.10 -8.81 5.49
CA MET A 101 -15.94 -8.01 5.10
C MET A 101 -16.31 -6.77 4.26
N THR A 102 -16.62 -5.67 4.96
CA THR A 102 -16.77 -4.31 4.42
C THR A 102 -15.40 -3.69 4.07
N GLY A 103 -14.78 -4.17 2.99
CA GLY A 103 -13.55 -3.58 2.41
C GLY A 103 -13.83 -2.60 1.27
N SER A 104 -12.78 -1.96 0.72
CA SER A 104 -12.90 -1.11 -0.48
C SER A 104 -13.06 -1.87 -1.80
N LEU A 105 -13.19 -3.20 -1.72
CA LEU A 105 -13.19 -4.12 -2.85
C LEU A 105 -14.59 -4.63 -3.16
N SER A 106 -14.92 -4.67 -4.45
CA SER A 106 -16.11 -5.37 -4.95
C SER A 106 -15.95 -6.90 -4.81
N GLU A 107 -17.07 -7.64 -4.93
CA GLU A 107 -17.06 -9.10 -4.89
C GLU A 107 -16.11 -9.72 -5.94
N GLN A 108 -16.07 -9.16 -7.14
CA GLN A 108 -15.18 -9.61 -8.21
C GLN A 108 -13.70 -9.38 -7.86
N GLU A 109 -13.40 -8.21 -7.29
CA GLU A 109 -12.06 -7.84 -6.83
C GLU A 109 -11.60 -8.74 -5.66
N TYR A 110 -12.52 -9.12 -4.76
CA TYR A 110 -12.23 -10.06 -3.68
C TYR A 110 -11.87 -11.45 -4.19
N ARG A 111 -12.57 -11.96 -5.21
CA ARG A 111 -12.25 -13.28 -5.80
C ARG A 111 -10.87 -13.30 -6.46
N ASN A 112 -10.47 -12.20 -7.10
CA ASN A 112 -9.18 -12.09 -7.77
C ASN A 112 -8.40 -10.83 -7.33
N PRO A 113 -7.76 -10.86 -6.14
CA PRO A 113 -7.09 -9.68 -5.62
C PRO A 113 -5.89 -9.26 -6.47
N VAL A 114 -5.28 -10.20 -7.21
CA VAL A 114 -4.15 -9.94 -8.11
C VAL A 114 -4.53 -8.97 -9.25
N GLN A 115 -5.79 -8.99 -9.70
CA GLN A 115 -6.27 -8.09 -10.73
C GLN A 115 -6.34 -6.62 -10.26
N ILE A 116 -6.54 -6.39 -8.96
CA ILE A 116 -6.58 -5.05 -8.36
C ILE A 116 -5.24 -4.34 -8.52
N PHE A 117 -4.13 -5.05 -8.31
CA PHE A 117 -2.79 -4.50 -8.55
C PHE A 117 -2.66 -4.00 -9.98
N ARG A 118 -3.24 -4.69 -10.97
CA ARG A 118 -3.18 -4.27 -12.37
C ARG A 118 -4.05 -3.04 -12.63
N SER A 119 -5.26 -2.97 -12.07
CA SER A 119 -6.16 -1.83 -12.28
C SER A 119 -5.60 -0.57 -11.61
N VAL A 120 -5.10 -0.70 -10.38
CA VAL A 120 -4.47 0.39 -9.64
C VAL A 120 -3.30 0.99 -10.43
N PHE A 121 -2.36 0.16 -10.93
CA PHE A 121 -1.20 0.66 -11.67
C PHE A 121 -1.50 1.12 -13.12
N LYS A 122 -2.77 1.05 -13.56
CA LYS A 122 -3.23 1.78 -14.76
C LYS A 122 -3.67 3.21 -14.43
N ILE A 123 -4.07 3.46 -13.18
CA ILE A 123 -4.58 4.74 -12.71
C ILE A 123 -3.46 5.57 -12.06
N CYS A 124 -2.64 4.94 -11.23
CA CYS A 124 -1.52 5.57 -10.52
C CYS A 124 -0.19 4.92 -10.87
N SER A 125 0.80 5.72 -11.22
CA SER A 125 2.19 5.31 -11.35
C SER A 125 2.87 5.16 -9.98
N LEU A 126 4.08 4.59 -9.96
CA LEU A 126 4.91 4.59 -8.75
C LEU A 126 5.22 6.01 -8.25
N GLN A 127 5.38 6.97 -9.18
CA GLN A 127 5.68 8.36 -8.84
C GLN A 127 4.48 9.05 -8.20
N ASP A 128 3.25 8.73 -8.64
CA ASP A 128 2.04 9.26 -8.01
C ASP A 128 1.93 8.80 -6.56
N PHE A 129 2.26 7.53 -6.28
CA PHE A 129 2.30 7.02 -4.91
C PHE A 129 3.43 7.60 -4.07
N ASP A 130 4.66 7.67 -4.62
CA ASP A 130 5.79 8.25 -3.89
C ASP A 130 5.53 9.74 -3.58
N GLY A 131 4.96 10.49 -4.52
CA GLY A 131 4.55 11.88 -4.34
C GLY A 131 3.43 12.03 -3.31
N TYR A 132 2.39 11.19 -3.40
CA TYR A 132 1.31 11.14 -2.42
C TYR A 132 1.82 10.86 -1.01
N LEU A 133 2.58 9.78 -0.82
CA LEU A 133 3.09 9.36 0.49
C LEU A 133 4.00 10.43 1.10
N SER A 134 4.84 11.06 0.27
CA SER A 134 5.71 12.14 0.76
C SER A 134 4.91 13.38 1.13
N ALA A 135 3.93 13.76 0.32
CA ALA A 135 3.06 14.90 0.60
C ALA A 135 2.22 14.67 1.88
N VAL A 136 1.59 13.50 2.02
CA VAL A 136 0.71 13.22 3.15
C VAL A 136 1.48 13.18 4.47
N VAL A 137 2.70 12.65 4.47
CA VAL A 137 3.58 12.67 5.65
C VAL A 137 4.04 14.09 5.97
N TYR A 138 4.51 14.82 4.96
CA TYR A 138 4.99 16.19 5.14
C TYR A 138 3.91 17.12 5.70
N PHE A 139 2.73 17.14 5.07
CA PHE A 139 1.65 18.05 5.44
C PHE A 139 0.95 17.62 6.73
N SER A 140 0.80 16.31 7.02
CA SER A 140 0.19 15.85 8.27
C SER A 140 1.03 16.15 9.52
N LEU A 141 2.36 16.18 9.38
CA LEU A 141 3.30 16.53 10.46
C LEU A 141 3.57 18.04 10.56
N GLY A 142 3.23 18.82 9.53
CA GLY A 142 3.47 20.26 9.46
C GLY A 142 2.24 21.09 9.85
N ASN A 143 2.42 22.41 9.85
CA ASN A 143 1.33 23.38 10.04
C ASN A 143 0.80 23.94 8.71
N SER A 144 1.28 23.42 7.58
CA SER A 144 0.88 23.83 6.23
C SER A 144 -0.12 22.85 5.63
N ARG A 145 -1.03 23.35 4.81
CA ARG A 145 -1.99 22.55 4.04
C ARG A 145 -1.41 22.19 2.66
N CYS A 146 -1.74 21.01 2.15
CA CYS A 146 -1.58 20.67 0.75
C CYS A 146 -2.58 21.46 -0.12
N GLU A 147 -2.09 22.43 -0.89
CA GLU A 147 -2.93 23.22 -1.81
C GLU A 147 -3.48 22.35 -2.94
N SER A 148 -2.72 21.34 -3.35
CA SER A 148 -3.08 20.36 -4.38
C SER A 148 -3.85 19.16 -3.83
N GLY A 149 -4.79 19.38 -2.90
CA GLY A 149 -5.57 18.31 -2.25
C GLY A 149 -6.21 17.32 -3.25
N LYS A 150 -6.65 17.78 -4.43
CA LYS A 150 -7.20 16.91 -5.49
C LYS A 150 -6.17 15.89 -6.02
N LYS A 151 -4.87 16.22 -6.02
CA LYS A 151 -3.80 15.34 -6.52
C LYS A 151 -3.49 14.19 -5.58
N ILE A 152 -3.80 14.31 -4.28
CA ILE A 152 -3.52 13.29 -3.28
C ILE A 152 -4.70 12.33 -3.02
N ILE A 153 -5.93 12.71 -3.41
CA ILE A 153 -7.13 11.88 -3.20
C ILE A 153 -7.09 10.58 -4.02
N ILE A 154 -6.76 10.66 -5.32
CA ILE A 154 -6.76 9.46 -6.18
C ILE A 154 -5.74 8.44 -5.68
N PRO A 155 -4.45 8.80 -5.43
CA PRO A 155 -3.48 7.87 -4.85
C PRO A 155 -3.88 7.33 -3.48
N TYR A 156 -4.53 8.11 -2.62
CA TYR A 156 -5.04 7.63 -1.33
C TYR A 156 -6.07 6.49 -1.51
N LEU A 157 -7.07 6.69 -2.37
CA LEU A 157 -8.10 5.69 -2.64
C LEU A 157 -7.49 4.42 -3.27
N GLN A 158 -6.57 4.59 -4.21
CA GLN A 158 -5.89 3.45 -4.85
C GLN A 158 -4.96 2.71 -3.89
N LEU A 159 -4.28 3.40 -2.97
CA LEU A 159 -3.45 2.78 -1.94
C LEU A 159 -4.30 1.95 -0.98
N THR A 160 -5.47 2.47 -0.59
CA THR A 160 -6.41 1.75 0.28
C THR A 160 -6.87 0.45 -0.38
N LYS A 161 -7.17 0.49 -1.69
CA LYS A 161 -7.47 -0.71 -2.48
C LYS A 161 -6.29 -1.69 -2.54
N LEU A 162 -5.06 -1.19 -2.70
CA LEU A 162 -3.86 -2.04 -2.68
C LEU A 162 -3.67 -2.73 -1.34
N LEU A 163 -3.91 -2.02 -0.23
CA LEU A 163 -3.79 -2.57 1.12
C LEU A 163 -4.80 -3.70 1.34
N ASP A 164 -6.07 -3.50 0.99
CA ASP A 164 -7.10 -4.53 1.09
C ASP A 164 -6.75 -5.75 0.22
N ALA A 165 -6.28 -5.52 -1.02
CA ALA A 165 -5.87 -6.58 -1.93
C ALA A 165 -4.64 -7.36 -1.44
N ALA A 166 -3.65 -6.64 -0.89
CA ALA A 166 -2.43 -7.23 -0.36
C ALA A 166 -2.71 -8.07 0.88
N TRP A 167 -3.55 -7.56 1.78
CA TRP A 167 -3.99 -8.29 2.97
C TRP A 167 -4.71 -9.57 2.58
N LEU A 168 -5.66 -9.52 1.63
CA LEU A 168 -6.35 -10.71 1.13
C LEU A 168 -5.42 -11.74 0.49
N ILE A 169 -4.34 -11.31 -0.16
CA ILE A 169 -3.36 -12.26 -0.68
C ILE A 169 -2.66 -12.97 0.49
N VAL A 170 -2.19 -12.23 1.49
CA VAL A 170 -1.45 -12.77 2.63
C VAL A 170 -2.33 -13.67 3.50
N GLU A 171 -3.57 -13.29 3.75
CA GLU A 171 -4.54 -14.07 4.54
C GLU A 171 -4.90 -15.42 3.89
N ARG A 172 -4.66 -15.56 2.58
CA ARG A 172 -4.97 -16.77 1.79
C ARG A 172 -3.76 -17.66 1.53
N LEU A 173 -2.57 -17.29 2.02
CA LEU A 173 -1.37 -18.12 1.92
C LEU A 173 -1.41 -19.24 2.97
#